data_AF-A0A9D9XAM7-F1
#
_entry.id   AF-A0A9D9XAM7-F1
#
_cell.length_a   1.000
_cell.length_b   1.000
_cell.length_c   1.000
_cell.angle_alpha   90.00
_cell.angle_beta   90.00
_cell.angle_gamma   90.00
#
_symmetry.space_group_name_H-M   'P 1'
#
loop_
_entity.id
_entity.type
_entity.pdbx_description
1 polymer ?
#
loop_
_entity_poly.entity_id
_entity_poly.type
_entity_poly.pdbx_seq_one_letter_code
_entity_poly.pdbx_strand_id
1 'polypeptide(L)' 'DPIGQIGYIYGRLGIDFTHEAKQCMNSWVAENRREQRPMHEYTLEQFGFDAREIRQELAEYRETYVLPFSQRAG' A
#
# COMPACT_ATOMS: atom_id res chain seq x y z
N ASP A 1 -2.06 4.05 7.25
CA ASP A 1 -3.09 5.09 7.19
C ASP A 1 -3.13 5.71 5.78
N PRO A 2 -4.18 5.45 4.98
CA PRO A 2 -4.31 6.01 3.63
C PRO A 2 -4.42 7.54 3.59
N ILE A 3 -5.06 8.17 4.58
CA ILE A 3 -5.31 9.61 4.57
C ILE A 3 -4.03 10.38 4.88
N GLY A 4 -3.21 9.89 5.82
CA GLY A 4 -1.87 10.42 6.07
C GLY A 4 -0.97 10.40 4.84
N GLN A 5 -1.05 9.35 4.01
CA GLN A 5 -0.27 9.25 2.76
C GLN A 5 -0.72 10.26 1.71
N ILE A 6 -2.03 10.49 1.57
CA ILE A 6 -2.56 11.51 0.67
C ILE A 6 -2.07 12.91 1.09
N GLY A 7 -2.09 13.21 2.40
CA GLY A 7 -1.56 14.48 2.92
C GLY A 7 -0.07 14.68 2.59
N TYR A 8 0.74 13.62 2.71
CA TYR A 8 2.16 13.67 2.31
C TYR A 8 2.34 14.00 0.83
N ILE A 9 1.53 13.38 -0.05
CA ILE A 9 1.58 13.62 -1.51
C ILE A 9 1.18 15.07 -1.83
N TYR A 10 0.10 15.57 -1.25
CA TYR A 10 -0.35 16.95 -1.44
C TYR A 10 0.73 17.95 -1.03
N GLY A 11 1.35 17.76 0.14
CA GLY A 11 2.46 18.58 0.60
C GLY A 11 3.66 18.56 -0.34
N ARG A 12 4.00 17.39 -0.91
CA ARG A 12 5.08 17.26 -1.89
C ARG A 12 4.77 17.93 -3.23
N LEU A 13 3.49 18.01 -3.61
CA LEU A 13 3.02 18.68 -4.83
C LEU A 13 2.79 20.19 -4.63
N GLY A 14 2.90 20.70 -3.40
CA GLY A 14 2.60 22.10 -3.09
C GLY A 14 1.12 22.44 -3.24
N ILE A 15 0.24 21.43 -3.16
CA ILE A 15 -1.21 21.59 -3.26
C ILE A 15 -1.77 21.59 -1.85
N ASP A 16 -2.65 22.54 -1.55
CA ASP A 16 -3.29 22.61 -0.23
C ASP A 16 -4.21 21.41 -0.01
N PHE A 17 -4.02 20.72 1.11
CA PHE A 17 -4.86 19.59 1.51
C PHE A 17 -5.96 20.07 2.45
N THR A 18 -7.01 20.61 1.86
CA THR A 18 -8.07 21.30 2.61
C THR A 18 -8.82 20.36 3.57
N HIS A 19 -9.47 20.96 4.55
CA HIS A 19 -10.26 20.23 5.53
C HIS A 19 -11.41 19.45 4.87
N GLU A 20 -12.06 20.04 3.88
CA GLU A 20 -13.18 19.47 3.13
C GLU A 20 -12.73 18.26 2.31
N ALA A 21 -11.58 18.37 1.63
CA ALA A 21 -11.00 17.25 0.89
C ALA A 21 -10.69 16.07 1.82
N LYS A 22 -10.09 16.35 2.99
CA LYS A 22 -9.83 15.33 4.01
C LYS A 22 -11.12 14.69 4.51
N GLN A 23 -12.18 15.46 4.76
CA GLN A 23 -13.47 14.92 5.20
C GLN A 23 -14.11 14.02 4.14
N CYS A 24 -14.18 14.48 2.89
CA CYS A 24 -14.75 13.71 1.78
C CYS A 24 -14.03 12.36 1.58
N MET A 25 -12.69 12.37 1.63
CA MET A 25 -11.89 11.14 1.51
C MET A 25 -12.08 10.20 2.71
N ASN A 26 -12.21 10.72 3.93
CA ASN A 26 -12.52 9.88 5.10
C ASN A 26 -13.88 9.20 4.96
N SER A 27 -14.91 9.91 4.53
CA SER A 27 -16.24 9.33 4.27
C SER A 27 -16.17 8.24 3.22
N TRP A 28 -15.48 8.50 2.10
CA TRP A 28 -15.31 7.51 1.05
C TRP A 28 -14.58 6.26 1.53
N VAL A 29 -13.51 6.40 2.33
CA VAL A 29 -12.76 5.27 2.90
C VAL A 29 -13.64 4.44 3.85
N ALA A 30 -14.50 5.10 4.63
CA ALA A 30 -15.44 4.41 5.53
C ALA A 30 -16.49 3.62 4.72
N GLU A 31 -17.04 4.22 3.67
CA GLU A 31 -18.06 3.59 2.81
C GLU A 31 -17.50 2.46 1.93
N ASN A 32 -16.23 2.53 1.54
CA ASN A 32 -15.60 1.61 0.59
C ASN A 32 -14.63 0.63 1.27
N ARG A 33 -14.76 0.45 2.59
CA ARG A 33 -13.89 -0.44 3.37
C ARG A 33 -14.03 -1.88 2.85
N ARG A 34 -12.93 -2.42 2.33
CA ARG A 34 -12.86 -3.71 1.62
C ARG A 34 -13.05 -4.96 2.50
N GLU A 35 -13.57 -4.82 3.72
CA GLU A 35 -13.70 -5.91 4.70
C GLU A 35 -14.72 -7.01 4.31
N GLN A 36 -15.43 -6.86 3.19
CA GLN A 36 -16.49 -7.79 2.77
C GLN A 36 -16.08 -8.83 1.72
N ARG A 37 -14.79 -8.92 1.34
CA ARG A 37 -14.34 -9.96 0.41
C ARG A 37 -13.69 -11.12 1.17
N PRO A 38 -14.13 -12.38 1.00
CA PRO A 38 -13.40 -13.51 1.54
C PRO A 38 -11.96 -13.47 1.02
N MET A 39 -11.01 -13.70 1.93
CA MET A 39 -9.60 -13.75 1.58
C MET A 39 -9.36 -15.01 0.77
N HIS A 40 -9.34 -14.89 -0.56
CA HIS A 40 -8.86 -15.96 -1.40
C HIS A 40 -7.35 -16.06 -1.15
N GLU A 41 -6.94 -17.11 -0.45
CA GLU A 41 -5.53 -17.42 -0.25
C GLU A 41 -4.96 -17.92 -1.58
N TYR A 42 -4.31 -17.01 -2.30
CA TYR A 42 -3.50 -17.34 -3.46
C TYR A 42 -2.07 -17.61 -3.02
N THR A 43 -1.51 -18.73 -3.45
CA THR A 43 -0.08 -19.02 -3.28
C THR A 43 0.67 -18.82 -4.60
N LEU A 44 1.95 -18.52 -4.53
CA LEU A 44 2.78 -18.31 -5.73
C LEU A 44 2.88 -19.60 -6.56
N GLU A 45 2.90 -20.74 -5.87
CA GLU A 45 3.01 -22.07 -6.46
C GLU A 45 1.79 -22.43 -7.31
N GLN A 46 0.59 -21.92 -6.98
CA GLN A 46 -0.62 -22.11 -7.80
C GLN A 46 -0.50 -21.52 -9.21
N PHE A 47 0.44 -20.59 -9.40
CA PHE A 47 0.72 -19.96 -10.69
C PHE A 47 2.09 -20.38 -11.26
N GLY A 48 2.75 -21.36 -10.65
CA GLY A 48 4.04 -21.88 -11.09
C GLY A 48 5.24 -21.01 -10.72
N PHE A 49 5.11 -20.12 -9.74
CA PHE A 49 6.21 -19.27 -9.28
C PHE A 49 6.89 -19.81 -8.01
N ASP A 50 8.22 -19.79 -7.95
CA ASP A 50 8.99 -19.99 -6.71
C ASP A 50 9.26 -18.63 -6.04
N ALA A 51 8.82 -18.50 -4.79
CA ALA A 51 9.04 -17.31 -3.99
C ALA A 51 10.53 -16.95 -3.80
N ARG A 52 11.44 -17.93 -3.81
CA ARG A 52 12.89 -17.72 -3.71
C ARG A 52 13.45 -17.10 -4.98
N GLU A 53 13.03 -17.59 -6.14
CA GLU A 53 13.44 -17.05 -7.44
C GLU A 53 12.99 -15.60 -7.58
N ILE A 54 11.71 -15.30 -7.28
CA ILE A 54 11.19 -13.92 -7.26
C ILE A 54 12.01 -13.03 -6.33
N ARG A 55 12.37 -13.53 -5.14
CA ARG A 55 13.16 -12.76 -4.17
C ARG A 55 14.57 -12.48 -4.66
N GLN A 56 15.17 -13.39 -5.43
CA GLN A 56 16.49 -13.23 -6.04
C GLN A 56 16.43 -12.26 -7.22
N GLU A 57 15.49 -12.44 -8.14
CA GLU A 57 15.32 -11.57 -9.31
C GLU A 57 15.01 -10.12 -8.92
N LEU A 58 14.22 -9.92 -7.86
CA LEU A 58 13.86 -8.60 -7.35
C LEU A 58 14.75 -8.12 -6.20
N ALA A 59 15.94 -8.69 -5.98
CA ALA A 59 16.78 -8.39 -4.82
C ALA A 59 17.04 -6.88 -4.67
N GLU A 60 17.57 -6.23 -5.70
CA GLU A 60 17.91 -4.79 -5.68
C GLU A 60 16.68 -3.90 -5.47
N TYR A 61 15.58 -4.22 -6.16
CA TYR A 61 14.31 -3.51 -6.02
C TYR A 61 13.77 -3.62 -4.59
N ARG A 62 13.85 -4.83 -4.02
CA ARG A 62 13.40 -5.11 -2.65
C ARG A 62 14.25 -4.36 -1.63
N GLU A 63 15.57 -4.34 -1.79
CA GLU A 63 16.48 -3.59 -0.92
C GLU A 63 16.17 -2.08 -0.94
N THR A 64 15.88 -1.53 -2.12
CA THR A 64 15.66 -0.09 -2.28
C THR A 64 14.25 0.34 -1.83
N TYR A 65 13.22 -0.44 -2.15
CA TYR A 65 11.82 0.03 -2.08
C TYR A 65 10.89 -0.82 -1.20
N VAL A 66 11.29 -2.02 -0.79
CA VAL A 66 10.41 -2.93 -0.02
C VAL A 66 10.89 -3.08 1.42
N LEU A 67 12.13 -3.53 1.61
CA LEU A 67 12.72 -3.82 2.92
C LEU A 67 12.72 -2.60 3.86
N PRO A 68 13.04 -1.37 3.41
CA PRO A 68 13.02 -0.18 4.27
C PRO A 68 11.63 0.19 4.83
N PHE A 69 10.56 -0.33 4.22
CA PHE A 69 9.18 -0.07 4.64
C PHE A 69 8.58 -1.26 5.41
N SER A 70 9.04 -2.48 5.16
CA SER A 70 8.62 -3.67 5.93
C SER A 70 9.12 -3.67 7.38
N GLN A 71 10.25 -3.03 7.68
CA GLN A 71 10.82 -2.97 9.04
C GLN A 71 10.15 -1.92 9.95
N ARG A 72 9.31 -1.03 9.39
CA ARG A 72 8.58 0.01 10.14
C ARG A 72 7.19 -0.43 10.62
N ALA A 73 6.76 -1.62 10.22
CA ALA A 73 5.45 -2.18 10.53
C ALA A 73 5.48 -3.23 11.67
N GLY A 74 6.61 -3.32 12.38
CA GLY A 74 6.80 -4.18 13.56
C GLY A 74 6.70 -3.40 14.86
#